data_AF-A0A382WVM4-F1
#
_entry.id   AF-A0A382WVM4-F1
#
_cell.length_a   1.000
_cell.length_b   1.000
_cell.length_c   1.000
_cell.angle_alpha   90.00
_cell.angle_beta   90.00
_cell.angle_gamma   90.00
#
_symmetry.space_group_name_H-M   'P 1'
#
loop_
_entity.id
_entity.type
_entity.pdbx_description
1 polymer ?
#
loop_
_entity_poly.entity_id
_entity_poly.type
_entity_poly.pdbx_seq_one_letter_code
_entity_poly.pdbx_strand_id
1 'polypeptide(L)'
;MLQFLNNIDRFIHRTLEAMCSLLLAAMVGFTLYNVTMRYVFNNPPVWGDLLTVLSNIWLMFIALSLTARDNEHIALNLIYEKLPNRLSLYIRQFWKIMIMVIGIVMIIYGVELVEGMRGKYWEMWYFEISFQGIEFKENYMPKK
;
A
#
# COMPACT_ATOMS: atom_id res chain seq x y z
N MET A 1 8.77 -24.95 -24.74
CA MET A 1 9.06 -23.58 -24.29
C MET A 1 7.85 -22.93 -23.61
N LEU A 2 6.68 -22.86 -24.26
CA LEU A 2 5.47 -22.21 -23.71
C LEU A 2 4.94 -22.80 -22.39
N GLN A 3 5.06 -24.12 -22.17
CA GLN A 3 4.62 -24.76 -20.91
C GLN A 3 5.49 -24.37 -19.70
N PHE A 4 6.78 -24.12 -19.91
CA PHE A 4 7.69 -23.73 -18.84
C PHE A 4 7.41 -22.30 -18.38
N LEU A 5 7.15 -21.38 -19.33
CA LEU A 5 6.70 -20.03 -19.01
C LEU A 5 5.37 -20.04 -18.25
N ASN A 6 4.38 -20.81 -18.70
CA ASN A 6 3.08 -20.88 -18.02
C ASN A 6 3.15 -21.47 -16.60
N ASN A 7 4.08 -22.39 -16.33
CA ASN A 7 4.27 -22.93 -14.99
C ASN A 7 4.94 -21.94 -14.04
N ILE A 8 5.97 -21.23 -14.50
CA ILE A 8 6.61 -20.14 -13.73
C ILE A 8 5.57 -19.08 -13.42
N ASP A 9 4.78 -18.75 -14.42
CA ASP A 9 3.77 -17.72 -14.33
C ASP A 9 2.69 -17.99 -13.27
N ARG A 10 2.23 -19.25 -13.23
CA ARG A 10 1.27 -19.74 -12.24
C ARG A 10 1.88 -19.86 -10.84
N PHE A 11 3.16 -20.22 -10.76
CA PHE A 11 3.88 -20.28 -9.48
C PHE A 11 4.03 -18.89 -8.87
N ILE A 12 4.46 -17.91 -9.68
CA ILE A 12 4.56 -16.50 -9.29
C ILE A 12 3.21 -16.02 -8.76
N HIS A 13 2.15 -16.18 -9.54
CA HIS A 13 0.79 -15.79 -9.13
C HIS A 13 0.38 -16.38 -7.78
N ARG A 14 0.56 -17.68 -7.60
CA ARG A 14 0.18 -18.36 -6.36
C ARG A 14 1.00 -17.88 -5.16
N THR A 15 2.27 -17.55 -5.36
CA THR A 15 3.10 -16.96 -4.29
C THR A 15 2.68 -15.54 -3.95
N LEU A 16 2.36 -14.70 -4.95
CA LEU A 16 1.85 -13.34 -4.72
C LEU A 16 0.50 -13.35 -4.01
N GLU A 17 -0.42 -14.24 -4.41
CA GLU A 17 -1.73 -14.39 -3.75
C GLU A 17 -1.59 -14.81 -2.29
N ALA A 18 -0.73 -15.81 -2.02
CA ALA A 18 -0.44 -16.25 -0.66
C ALA A 18 0.19 -15.13 0.20
N MET A 19 1.12 -14.35 -0.36
CA MET A 19 1.73 -13.19 0.32
C MET A 19 0.70 -12.10 0.59
N CYS A 20 -0.20 -11.82 -0.36
CA CYS A 20 -1.26 -10.83 -0.19
C CYS A 20 -2.24 -11.24 0.91
N SER A 21 -2.68 -12.51 0.93
CA SER A 21 -3.54 -13.04 1.98
C SER A 21 -2.87 -12.97 3.36
N LEU A 22 -1.57 -13.26 3.44
CA LEU A 22 -0.82 -13.20 4.69
C LEU A 22 -0.68 -11.76 5.21
N LEU A 23 -0.36 -10.81 4.32
CA LEU A 23 -0.28 -9.38 4.66
C LEU A 23 -1.62 -8.82 5.11
N LEU A 24 -2.72 -9.26 4.49
CA LEU A 24 -4.08 -8.87 4.90
C LEU A 24 -4.38 -9.40 6.30
N ALA A 25 -4.10 -10.68 6.55
CA ALA A 25 -4.26 -11.26 7.88
C ALA A 25 -3.40 -10.55 8.93
N ALA A 26 -2.16 -10.19 8.60
CA ALA A 26 -1.27 -9.43 9.49
C ALA A 26 -1.81 -8.03 9.80
N MET A 27 -2.31 -7.30 8.80
CA MET A 27 -2.93 -5.98 8.99
C MET A 27 -4.16 -6.07 9.92
N VAL A 28 -5.02 -7.06 9.71
CA VAL A 28 -6.19 -7.30 10.58
C VAL A 28 -5.73 -7.67 12.00
N GLY A 29 -4.69 -8.50 12.13
CA GLY A 29 -4.11 -8.86 13.43
C GLY A 29 -3.56 -7.64 14.19
N PHE A 30 -2.79 -6.78 13.52
CA PHE A 30 -2.25 -5.56 14.13
C PHE A 30 -3.33 -4.55 14.51
N THR A 31 -4.36 -4.37 13.68
CA THR A 31 -5.49 -3.49 14.02
C THR A 31 -6.27 -4.02 15.22
N LEU A 32 -6.57 -5.31 15.28
CA LEU A 32 -7.24 -5.93 16.43
C LEU A 32 -6.41 -5.81 17.71
N TYR A 33 -5.10 -6.05 17.63
CA TYR A 33 -4.19 -5.86 18.76
C TYR A 33 -4.21 -4.42 19.26
N ASN A 34 -4.13 -3.45 18.34
CA ASN A 34 -4.09 -2.04 18.66
C ASN A 34 -5.41 -1.54 19.27
N VAL A 35 -6.55 -1.96 18.72
CA VAL A 35 -7.89 -1.71 19.28
C VAL A 35 -8.01 -2.33 20.67
N THR A 36 -7.60 -3.59 20.85
CA THR A 36 -7.66 -4.26 22.17
C THR A 36 -6.80 -3.51 23.19
N MET A 37 -5.59 -3.13 22.83
CA MET A 37 -4.68 -2.42 23.72
C MET A 37 -5.19 -1.01 24.07
N ARG A 38 -5.85 -0.33 23.12
CA ARG A 38 -6.43 1.00 23.32
C ARG A 38 -7.69 0.97 24.17
N TYR A 39 -8.62 0.04 23.94
CA TYR A 39 -9.93 0.02 24.60
C TYR A 39 -9.96 -0.83 25.87
N VAL A 40 -9.12 -1.87 25.98
CA VAL A 40 -9.08 -2.76 27.15
C VAL A 40 -7.97 -2.36 28.13
N PHE A 41 -6.77 -2.08 27.61
CA PHE A 41 -5.58 -1.83 28.45
C PHE A 41 -5.28 -0.33 28.66
N ASN A 42 -6.04 0.57 28.01
CA ASN A 42 -5.96 2.03 28.12
C ASN A 42 -4.54 2.61 27.91
N ASN A 43 -3.64 1.85 27.27
CA ASN A 43 -2.26 2.24 26.99
C ASN A 43 -1.95 1.94 25.51
N PRO A 44 -2.33 2.86 24.59
CA PRO A 44 -2.23 2.62 23.17
C PRO A 44 -0.75 2.49 22.73
N PRO A 45 -0.38 1.40 22.06
CA PRO A 45 0.97 1.20 21.58
C PRO A 45 1.25 2.12 20.38
N VAL A 46 2.12 3.13 20.55
CA VAL A 46 2.42 4.19 19.55
C VAL A 46 2.85 3.63 18.17
N TRP A 47 3.61 2.54 18.17
CA TRP A 47 4.03 1.80 16.97
C TRP A 47 2.92 1.02 16.23
N GLY A 48 1.77 0.77 16.86
CA GLY A 48 0.73 -0.11 16.29
C GLY A 48 0.08 0.51 15.05
N ASP A 49 -0.09 1.83 15.04
CA ASP A 49 -0.67 2.57 13.91
C ASP A 49 0.31 2.57 12.73
N LEU A 50 1.61 2.79 13.00
CA LEU A 50 2.66 2.78 11.98
C LEU A 50 2.80 1.40 11.31
N LEU A 51 2.82 0.32 12.10
CA LEU A 51 2.92 -1.05 11.58
C LEU A 51 1.71 -1.42 10.73
N THR A 52 0.52 -0.96 11.12
CA THR A 52 -0.71 -1.17 10.35
C THR A 52 -0.66 -0.44 9.01
N VAL A 53 -0.28 0.85 9.03
CA VAL A 53 -0.16 1.67 7.81
C VAL A 53 0.92 1.11 6.88
N LEU A 54 2.08 0.73 7.43
CA LEU A 54 3.15 0.12 6.64
C LEU A 54 2.70 -1.20 6.00
N SER A 55 2.06 -2.09 6.76
CA SER A 55 1.53 -3.36 6.24
C SER A 55 0.49 -3.13 5.14
N ASN A 56 -0.38 -2.12 5.30
CA ASN A 56 -1.37 -1.73 4.31
C ASN A 56 -0.73 -1.21 3.01
N ILE A 57 0.32 -0.40 3.10
CA ILE A 57 1.05 0.11 1.92
C ILE A 57 1.65 -1.06 1.12
N TRP A 58 2.33 -1.99 1.80
CA TRP A 58 2.92 -3.17 1.15
C TRP A 58 1.86 -4.10 0.54
N LEU A 59 0.74 -4.31 1.25
CA LEU A 59 -0.41 -5.04 0.74
C LEU A 59 -0.93 -4.40 -0.54
N MET A 60 -1.15 -3.08 -0.55
CA MET A 60 -1.67 -2.36 -1.71
C MET A 60 -0.76 -2.47 -2.94
N PHE A 61 0.56 -2.42 -2.78
CA PHE A 61 1.48 -2.61 -3.89
C PHE A 61 1.39 -4.02 -4.50
N ILE A 62 1.32 -5.05 -3.65
CA ILE A 62 1.21 -6.45 -4.08
C ILE A 62 -0.16 -6.72 -4.71
N ALA A 63 -1.23 -6.24 -4.08
CA ALA A 63 -2.59 -6.35 -4.58
C ALA A 63 -2.75 -5.67 -5.95
N LEU A 64 -2.22 -4.45 -6.12
CA LEU A 64 -2.25 -3.75 -7.39
C LEU A 64 -1.52 -4.54 -8.49
N SER A 65 -0.37 -5.15 -8.18
CA SER A 65 0.36 -5.98 -9.14
C SER A 65 -0.41 -7.25 -9.53
N LEU A 66 -1.18 -7.83 -8.60
CA LEU A 66 -2.01 -9.01 -8.86
C LEU A 66 -3.23 -8.65 -9.71
N THR A 67 -3.95 -7.58 -9.32
CA THR A 67 -5.15 -7.09 -10.02
C THR A 67 -4.85 -6.55 -11.43
N ALA A 68 -3.71 -5.88 -11.63
CA ALA A 68 -3.28 -5.43 -12.95
C ALA A 68 -3.10 -6.61 -13.93
N ARG A 69 -2.86 -7.81 -13.41
CA ARG A 69 -2.58 -9.01 -14.17
C ARG A 69 -3.80 -9.88 -14.40
N ASP A 70 -4.69 -9.94 -13.41
CA ASP A 70 -5.93 -10.71 -13.48
C ASP A 70 -7.03 -10.05 -14.33
N ASN A 71 -6.70 -8.99 -15.07
CA ASN A 71 -7.59 -8.36 -16.04
C ASN A 71 -8.98 -8.11 -15.43
N GLU A 72 -9.08 -7.56 -14.21
CA GLU A 72 -10.39 -7.23 -13.61
C GLU A 72 -11.24 -6.25 -14.45
N HIS A 73 -10.66 -5.71 -15.53
CA HIS A 73 -11.44 -5.21 -16.66
C HIS A 73 -12.33 -6.27 -17.34
N ILE A 74 -12.50 -7.51 -16.86
CA ILE A 74 -13.47 -8.49 -17.38
C ILE A 74 -14.90 -7.91 -17.37
N ALA A 75 -15.30 -7.20 -16.31
CA ALA A 75 -16.60 -6.53 -16.25
C ALA A 75 -16.71 -5.38 -17.27
N LEU A 76 -15.63 -4.63 -17.45
CA LEU A 76 -15.52 -3.59 -18.47
C LEU A 76 -15.49 -4.18 -19.88
N ASN A 77 -14.84 -5.32 -20.10
CA ASN A 77 -14.77 -6.04 -21.37
C ASN A 77 -16.15 -6.54 -21.80
N LEU A 78 -16.97 -7.04 -20.89
CA LEU A 78 -18.37 -7.39 -21.15
C LEU A 78 -19.21 -6.19 -21.60
N ILE A 79 -18.99 -5.02 -20.99
CA ILE A 79 -19.63 -3.76 -21.41
C ILE A 79 -19.07 -3.31 -22.78
N TYR A 80 -17.78 -3.47 -23.01
CA TYR A 80 -17.11 -3.12 -24.27
C TYR A 80 -17.50 -4.02 -25.45
N GLU A 81 -17.77 -5.31 -25.21
CA GLU A 81 -18.24 -6.26 -26.23
C GLU A 81 -19.67 -5.96 -26.68
N LYS A 82 -20.50 -5.39 -25.81
CA LYS A 82 -21.86 -4.93 -26.15
C LYS A 82 -21.89 -3.56 -26.83
N LEU A 83 -20.79 -2.81 -26.80
CA LEU A 83 -20.70 -1.47 -27.38
C LEU A 83 -20.16 -1.50 -28.82
N PRO A 84 -20.57 -0.56 -29.69
CA PRO A 84 -20.01 -0.46 -31.04
C PRO A 84 -18.50 -0.20 -30.99
N ASN A 85 -17.74 -0.87 -31.87
CA ASN A 85 -16.26 -0.89 -31.89
C ASN A 85 -15.59 0.49 -31.77
N ARG A 86 -16.21 1.54 -32.34
CA ARG A 86 -15.70 2.92 -32.25
C ARG A 86 -15.73 3.44 -30.81
N LEU A 87 -16.82 3.20 -30.08
CA LEU A 87 -17.04 3.71 -28.73
C LEU A 87 -16.19 2.94 -27.70
N SER A 88 -16.05 1.62 -27.88
CA SER A 88 -15.14 0.79 -27.08
C SER A 88 -13.68 1.29 -27.15
N LEU A 89 -13.20 1.66 -28.35
CA LEU A 89 -11.87 2.24 -28.52
C LEU A 89 -11.71 3.60 -27.80
N TYR A 90 -12.71 4.49 -27.89
CA TYR A 90 -12.67 5.78 -27.20
C TYR A 90 -12.60 5.63 -25.68
N ILE A 91 -13.43 4.76 -25.11
CA ILE A 91 -13.49 4.59 -23.66
C ILE A 91 -12.21 3.90 -23.15
N ARG A 92 -11.66 2.94 -23.91
CA ARG A 92 -10.36 2.33 -23.59
C ARG A 92 -9.24 3.37 -23.59
N GLN A 93 -9.24 4.29 -24.55
CA GLN A 93 -8.26 5.36 -24.61
C GLN A 93 -8.46 6.37 -23.46
N PHE A 94 -9.71 6.69 -23.13
CA PHE A 94 -10.06 7.54 -21.99
C PHE A 94 -9.55 6.97 -20.66
N TRP A 95 -9.75 5.67 -20.40
CA TRP A 95 -9.23 5.02 -19.20
C TRP A 95 -7.71 5.08 -19.11
N LYS A 96 -7.00 4.86 -20.22
CA LYS A 96 -5.53 4.99 -20.24
C LYS A 96 -5.08 6.40 -19.89
N ILE A 97 -5.76 7.41 -20.42
CA ILE A 97 -5.48 8.82 -20.11
C ILE A 97 -5.76 9.11 -18.64
N MET A 98 -6.88 8.63 -18.10
CA MET A 98 -7.22 8.80 -16.68
C MET A 98 -6.18 8.18 -15.75
N ILE A 99 -5.76 6.94 -16.01
CA ILE A 99 -4.70 6.28 -15.24
C ILE A 99 -3.39 7.09 -15.32
N MET A 100 -3.06 7.63 -16.49
CA MET A 100 -1.87 8.48 -16.67
C MET A 100 -1.95 9.77 -15.87
N VAL A 101 -3.11 10.46 -15.89
CA VAL A 101 -3.33 11.69 -15.12
C VAL A 101 -3.23 11.41 -13.62
N ILE A 102 -3.90 10.37 -13.12
CA ILE A 102 -3.84 9.97 -11.71
C ILE A 102 -2.39 9.63 -11.33
N GLY A 103 -1.66 8.91 -12.19
CA GLY A 103 -0.25 8.59 -11.96
C GLY A 103 0.63 9.84 -11.82
N ILE A 104 0.43 10.86 -12.66
CA ILE A 104 1.15 12.14 -12.56
C ILE A 104 0.81 12.86 -11.25
N VAL A 105 -0.47 12.93 -10.88
CA VAL A 105 -0.91 13.55 -9.63
C VAL A 105 -0.28 12.85 -8.42
N MET A 106 -0.24 11.52 -8.41
CA MET A 106 0.42 10.74 -7.37
C MET A 106 1.92 11.02 -7.27
N ILE A 107 2.61 11.26 -8.39
CA ILE A 107 4.04 11.62 -8.38
C ILE A 107 4.24 13.00 -7.73
N ILE A 108 3.41 14.00 -8.08
CA ILE A 108 3.52 15.35 -7.53
C ILE A 108 3.32 15.32 -6.02
N TYR A 109 2.22 14.72 -5.55
CA TYR A 109 1.97 14.57 -4.11
C TYR A 109 3.01 13.70 -3.42
N GLY A 110 3.54 12.68 -4.09
CA GLY A 110 4.63 11.86 -3.57
C GLY A 110 5.90 12.67 -3.30
N VAL A 111 6.29 13.55 -4.22
CA VAL A 111 7.44 14.45 -4.05
C VAL A 111 7.17 15.47 -2.95
N GLU A 112 5.99 16.09 -2.93
CA GLU A 112 5.59 17.04 -1.88
C GLU A 112 5.59 16.38 -0.48
N LEU A 113 5.12 15.13 -0.39
CA LEU A 113 5.18 14.35 0.85
C LEU A 113 6.62 14.07 1.27
N VAL A 114 7.51 13.66 0.35
CA VAL A 114 8.92 13.42 0.67
C VAL A 114 9.59 14.71 1.14
N GLU A 115 9.34 15.83 0.49
CA GLU A 115 9.88 17.14 0.88
C GLU A 115 9.30 17.60 2.22
N GLY A 116 8.01 17.40 2.47
CA GLY A 116 7.35 17.72 3.74
C GLY A 116 7.73 16.78 4.89
N MET A 117 8.16 15.56 4.58
CA MET A 117 8.60 14.55 5.55
C MET A 117 10.08 14.65 5.90
N ARG A 118 10.93 15.27 5.04
CA ARG A 118 12.35 15.56 5.32
C ARG A 118 12.47 16.47 6.54
N GLY A 119 12.61 15.85 7.72
CA GLY A 119 12.87 16.52 9.00
C GLY A 119 11.68 16.62 9.96
N LYS A 120 10.50 16.06 9.66
CA LYS A 120 9.31 16.16 10.55
C LYS A 120 8.86 14.86 11.23
N TYR A 121 9.20 13.70 10.69
CA TYR A 121 8.72 12.40 11.17
C TYR A 121 9.83 11.36 11.41
N TRP A 122 11.11 11.78 11.39
CA TRP A 122 12.21 10.93 11.86
C TRP A 122 12.21 10.76 13.39
N GLU A 123 11.21 11.33 14.06
CA GLU A 123 11.17 11.40 15.51
C GLU A 123 9.93 10.70 16.05
N MET A 124 10.12 9.42 16.36
CA MET A 124 9.52 8.83 17.55
C MET A 124 10.59 8.25 18.47
N TRP A 125 11.78 7.96 17.93
CA TRP A 125 13.01 7.65 18.68
C TRP A 125 14.22 8.18 17.92
N TYR A 126 14.96 9.13 18.48
CA TYR A 126 16.31 9.45 18.01
C TYR A 126 17.31 8.82 18.98
N PHE A 127 18.33 8.13 18.46
CA PHE A 127 19.46 7.66 19.25
C PHE A 127 20.42 8.84 19.48
N GLU A 128 20.34 9.50 20.64
CA GLU A 128 21.42 10.39 21.08
C GLU A 128 22.47 9.55 21.81
N ILE A 129 23.62 9.32 21.18
CA ILE A 129 24.79 8.81 21.89
C ILE A 129 25.38 9.99 22.66
N SER A 130 24.88 10.21 23.87
CA SER A 130 25.46 11.17 24.82
C SER A 130 26.51 10.48 25.69
N PHE A 131 27.46 11.26 26.21
CA PHE A 131 28.61 10.79 26.99
C PHE A 131 28.24 10.15 28.34
N GLN A 132 26.95 10.05 28.67
CA GLN A 132 26.41 9.51 29.92
C GLN A 132 25.39 8.35 29.71
N GLY A 133 25.42 7.69 28.55
CA GLY A 133 24.63 6.49 28.25
C GLY A 133 23.62 6.68 27.11
N ILE A 134 23.03 5.56 26.64
CA ILE A 134 21.98 5.57 25.62
C ILE A 134 20.67 5.96 26.30
N GLU A 135 20.23 7.21 26.16
CA GLU A 135 18.94 7.67 26.66
C GLU A 135 17.88 7.72 25.56
N PHE A 136 16.70 7.23 25.92
CA PHE A 136 15.52 7.08 25.09
C PHE A 136 14.61 8.31 25.30
N LYS A 137 14.72 9.34 24.44
CA LYS A 137 13.83 10.52 24.48
C LYS A 137 12.75 10.48 23.41
N GLU A 138 11.50 10.55 23.86
CA GLU A 138 10.30 10.73 23.02
C GLU A 138 10.23 12.18 22.52
N ASN A 139 10.19 12.39 21.21
CA ASN A 139 9.89 13.71 20.65
C ASN A 139 8.37 13.92 20.65
N TYR A 140 7.88 14.67 21.63
CA TYR A 140 6.51 15.15 21.63
C TYR A 140 6.38 16.33 20.66
N MET A 141 5.80 16.08 19.47
CA MET A 141 5.33 17.16 18.62
C MET A 141 4.31 18.00 19.42
N PRO A 142 4.53 19.32 19.63
CA PRO A 142 3.54 20.14 20.31
C PRO A 142 2.30 20.21 19.42
N LYS A 143 1.17 19.73 19.98
CA LYS A 143 -0.15 19.85 19.36
C LYS A 143 -0.41 21.33 19.05
N LYS A 144 -0.44 21.70 17.77
CA LYS A 144 -1.07 22.93 17.32
C LYS A 144 -2.54 22.66 17.06
#